data_AF-A0A3B3S512-F1
#
_entry.id   AF-A0A3B3S512-F1
#
_cell.length_a   1.000
_cell.length_b   1.000
_cell.length_c   1.000
_cell.angle_alpha   90.00
_cell.angle_beta   90.00
_cell.angle_gamma   90.00
#
_symmetry.space_group_name_H-M   'P 1'
#
loop_
_entity.id
_entity.type
_entity.pdbx_description
1 polymer ?
#
loop_
_entity_poly.entity_id
_entity_poly.type
_entity_poly.pdbx_seq_one_letter_code
_entity_poly.pdbx_strand_id
1 'polypeptide(L)'
;MRLVKLLNKGEGIRTLLWTFVKSLQALPYVGLLIAMIFFIYAVIGMQTFGKIALQDNTSINRNNNFQTFPQAVLLLFCATGEAWQEIMLAALPGKLCDPESDYEPGEEYTCGSNLAIVYFISFFMLCAFLIINLFIAVIMDNFDYLTRDWSILGPHHLDEFKRLWSEYDPEAGRIKHLDLVTLLRRIQPPLGFGKLCPHRVACRQRLVAMNMPLRGDGMVTFNATLFALVRTALKIRTDPPEVDNEELRLIIKKIWKHTKPKLLDEILP
;
A
#
# COMPACT_ATOMS: atom_id res chain seq x y z
N MET A 1 2.73 23.47 8.05
CA MET A 1 3.94 22.75 8.50
C MET A 1 3.93 22.34 9.99
N ARG A 2 3.61 23.19 10.97
CA ARG A 2 3.59 22.80 12.41
C ARG A 2 2.52 21.75 12.75
N LEU A 3 1.35 21.79 12.11
CA LEU A 3 0.27 20.79 12.29
C LEU A 3 0.69 19.37 11.92
N VAL A 4 1.55 19.21 10.89
CA VAL A 4 2.04 17.89 10.44
C VAL A 4 2.87 17.19 11.53
N LYS A 5 3.50 17.96 12.43
CA LYS A 5 4.25 17.40 13.57
C LYS A 5 3.35 16.73 14.61
N LEU A 6 2.06 17.07 14.68
CA LEU A 6 1.09 16.40 15.55
C LEU A 6 0.72 15.00 15.02
N LEU A 7 0.70 14.81 13.69
CA LEU A 7 0.48 13.50 13.07
C LEU A 7 1.58 12.49 13.41
N ASN A 8 2.80 12.96 13.70
CA ASN A 8 3.91 12.13 14.14
C ASN A 8 3.83 11.65 15.59
N LYS A 9 2.90 12.17 16.42
CA LYS A 9 2.73 11.73 17.81
C LYS A 9 1.82 10.51 17.95
N GLY A 10 0.91 10.27 17.00
CA GLY A 10 0.03 9.11 17.01
C GLY A 10 0.66 7.94 16.27
N GLU A 11 1.12 6.90 16.99
CA GLU A 11 1.68 5.70 16.36
C GLU A 11 0.69 5.03 15.39
N GLY A 12 -0.60 5.02 15.73
CA GLY A 12 -1.66 4.50 14.85
C GLY A 12 -1.85 5.31 13.56
N ILE A 13 -1.90 6.66 13.67
CA ILE A 13 -2.04 7.55 12.49
C ILE A 13 -0.80 7.48 11.61
N ARG A 14 0.40 7.46 12.21
CA ARG A 14 1.66 7.30 11.47
C ARG A 14 1.70 5.98 10.71
N THR A 15 1.26 4.89 11.33
CA THR A 15 1.21 3.58 10.69
C THR A 15 0.20 3.56 9.55
N LEU A 16 -1.02 4.09 9.74
CA LEU A 16 -2.03 4.22 8.69
C LEU A 16 -1.56 5.05 7.50
N LEU A 17 -1.00 6.23 7.75
CA LEU A 17 -0.45 7.10 6.70
C LEU A 17 0.71 6.42 5.97
N TRP A 18 1.58 5.71 6.70
CA TRP A 18 2.69 5.00 6.08
C TRP A 18 2.22 3.84 5.20
N THR A 19 1.22 3.07 5.66
CA THR A 19 0.59 2.02 4.85
C THR A 19 -0.08 2.60 3.61
N PHE A 20 -0.80 3.72 3.73
CA PHE A 20 -1.41 4.40 2.59
C PHE A 20 -0.38 4.85 1.56
N VAL A 21 0.68 5.55 1.99
CA VAL A 21 1.78 5.98 1.11
C VAL A 21 2.48 4.77 0.47
N LYS A 22 2.64 3.67 1.21
CA LYS A 22 3.18 2.42 0.66
C LYS A 22 2.30 1.82 -0.43
N SER A 23 0.97 1.81 -0.25
CA SER A 23 0.06 1.34 -1.30
C SER A 23 0.09 2.24 -2.54
N LEU A 24 0.25 3.56 -2.40
CA LEU A 24 0.44 4.44 -3.56
C LEU A 24 1.73 4.15 -4.35
N GLN A 25 2.81 3.72 -3.68
CA GLN A 25 4.06 3.34 -4.35
C GLN A 25 3.92 2.08 -5.22
N ALA A 26 2.92 1.23 -4.97
CA ALA A 26 2.68 0.03 -5.75
C ALA A 26 1.88 0.30 -7.04
N LEU A 27 1.29 1.50 -7.19
CA LEU A 27 0.34 1.82 -8.26
C LEU A 27 0.80 2.84 -9.34
N PRO A 28 2.10 3.05 -9.62
CA PRO A 28 2.51 4.06 -10.60
C PRO A 28 1.98 3.73 -12.01
N TYR A 29 1.85 2.44 -12.36
CA TYR A 29 1.37 2.02 -13.67
C TYR A 29 -0.12 2.33 -13.89
N VAL A 30 -0.96 2.20 -12.85
CA VAL A 30 -2.38 2.53 -12.94
C VAL A 30 -2.56 4.05 -13.06
N GLY A 31 -1.79 4.82 -12.28
CA GLY A 31 -1.77 6.29 -12.39
C GLY A 31 -1.31 6.76 -13.77
N LEU A 32 -0.31 6.10 -14.35
CA LEU A 32 0.17 6.38 -15.70
C LEU A 32 -0.92 6.12 -16.76
N LEU A 33 -1.68 5.03 -16.63
CA LEU A 33 -2.79 4.71 -17.54
C LEU A 33 -3.87 5.80 -17.50
N ILE A 34 -4.22 6.27 -16.30
CA ILE A 34 -5.17 7.38 -16.14
C ILE A 34 -4.63 8.65 -16.82
N ALA A 35 -3.36 9.00 -16.58
CA ALA A 35 -2.74 10.16 -17.21
C ALA A 35 -2.73 10.06 -18.75
N MET A 36 -2.49 8.87 -19.29
CA MET A 36 -2.50 8.63 -20.74
C MET A 36 -3.90 8.80 -21.34
N ILE A 37 -4.96 8.36 -20.65
CA ILE A 37 -6.34 8.55 -21.10
C ILE A 37 -6.73 10.02 -21.07
N PHE A 38 -6.39 10.74 -20.00
CA PHE A 38 -6.60 12.19 -19.93
C PHE A 38 -5.87 12.93 -21.05
N PHE A 39 -4.65 12.51 -21.38
CA PHE A 39 -3.89 13.09 -22.48
C PHE A 39 -4.59 12.88 -23.84
N ILE A 40 -5.00 11.65 -24.15
CA ILE A 40 -5.67 11.31 -25.41
C ILE A 40 -6.98 12.11 -25.54
N TYR A 41 -7.81 12.09 -24.51
CA TYR A 41 -9.09 12.81 -24.51
C TYR A 41 -8.87 14.33 -24.59
N ALA A 42 -7.92 14.90 -23.86
CA ALA A 42 -7.63 16.34 -23.94
C ALA A 42 -7.25 16.76 -25.36
N VAL A 43 -6.38 16.01 -26.04
CA VAL A 43 -5.98 16.31 -27.42
C VAL A 43 -7.15 16.18 -28.39
N ILE A 44 -7.96 15.13 -28.27
CA ILE A 44 -9.17 14.97 -29.08
C ILE A 44 -10.14 16.13 -28.85
N GLY A 45 -10.41 16.49 -27.59
CA GLY A 45 -11.31 17.57 -27.22
C GLY A 45 -10.85 18.94 -27.71
N MET A 46 -9.54 19.21 -27.68
CA MET A 46 -8.98 20.42 -28.29
C MET A 46 -9.23 20.49 -29.79
N GLN A 47 -9.04 19.38 -30.51
CA GLN A 47 -9.23 19.32 -31.95
C GLN A 47 -10.72 19.45 -32.35
N THR A 48 -11.63 18.87 -31.57
CA THR A 48 -13.06 18.87 -31.90
C THR A 48 -13.85 20.06 -31.34
N PHE A 49 -13.48 20.55 -30.16
CA PHE A 49 -14.25 21.57 -29.42
C PHE A 49 -13.44 22.84 -29.13
N GLY A 50 -12.18 22.93 -29.55
CA GLY A 50 -11.32 24.09 -29.29
C GLY A 50 -11.76 25.38 -29.99
N LYS A 51 -12.61 25.31 -31.02
CA LYS A 51 -13.11 26.47 -31.77
C LYS A 51 -14.39 27.12 -31.19
N ILE A 52 -14.95 26.55 -30.12
CA ILE A 52 -16.18 27.07 -29.51
C ILE A 52 -15.86 28.39 -28.80
N ALA A 53 -16.64 29.44 -29.09
CA ALA A 53 -16.47 30.74 -28.45
C ALA A 53 -16.72 30.67 -26.95
N LEU A 54 -15.92 31.42 -26.20
CA LEU A 54 -16.05 31.52 -24.75
C LEU A 54 -17.18 32.49 -24.40
N GLN A 55 -18.25 31.99 -23.81
CA GLN A 55 -19.39 32.81 -23.36
C GLN A 55 -19.61 32.63 -21.86
N ASP A 56 -19.61 33.73 -21.11
CA ASP A 56 -19.74 33.71 -19.64
C ASP A 56 -21.05 33.08 -19.14
N ASN A 57 -22.11 33.12 -19.96
CA ASN A 57 -23.42 32.53 -19.63
C ASN A 57 -23.53 31.03 -19.97
N THR A 58 -22.47 30.40 -20.47
CA THR A 58 -22.49 28.98 -20.85
C THR A 58 -21.45 28.18 -20.04
N SER A 59 -21.61 26.86 -20.04
CA SER A 59 -20.66 25.95 -19.37
C SER A 59 -19.27 25.94 -20.03
N ILE A 60 -19.14 26.50 -21.25
CA ILE A 60 -17.86 26.76 -21.92
C ILE A 60 -17.53 28.25 -21.78
N ASN A 61 -16.60 28.56 -20.88
CA ASN A 61 -16.22 29.92 -20.54
C ASN A 61 -14.70 30.02 -20.38
N ARG A 62 -14.21 31.21 -20.02
CA ARG A 62 -12.77 31.45 -19.85
C ARG A 62 -12.08 30.51 -18.85
N ASN A 63 -12.82 29.96 -17.89
CA ASN A 63 -12.29 29.03 -16.89
C ASN A 63 -12.48 27.56 -17.28
N ASN A 64 -13.46 27.25 -18.14
CA ASN A 64 -13.75 25.91 -18.64
C ASN A 64 -13.77 25.91 -20.16
N ASN A 65 -12.64 25.57 -20.80
CA ASN A 65 -12.55 25.52 -22.25
C ASN A 65 -11.59 24.44 -22.77
N PHE A 66 -11.68 24.21 -24.09
CA PHE A 66 -10.84 23.29 -24.85
C PHE A 66 -9.79 24.01 -25.71
N GLN A 67 -9.53 25.30 -25.49
CA GLN A 67 -8.60 26.06 -26.34
C GLN A 67 -7.14 25.71 -26.07
N THR A 68 -6.79 25.41 -24.81
CA THR A 68 -5.42 25.07 -24.42
C THR A 68 -5.37 23.72 -23.72
N PHE A 69 -4.22 23.04 -23.83
CA PHE A 69 -4.05 21.70 -23.25
C PHE A 69 -4.29 21.64 -21.73
N PRO A 70 -3.72 22.55 -20.90
CA PRO A 70 -3.96 22.51 -19.46
C PRO A 70 -5.43 22.77 -19.10
N GLN A 71 -6.12 23.64 -19.84
CA GLN A 71 -7.55 23.91 -19.62
C GLN A 71 -8.43 22.73 -20.03
N ALA A 72 -8.10 22.05 -21.14
CA ALA A 72 -8.81 20.85 -21.56
C ALA A 72 -8.68 19.73 -20.51
N VAL A 73 -7.49 19.54 -19.92
CA VAL A 73 -7.28 18.59 -18.82
C VAL A 73 -8.05 19.00 -17.57
N LEU A 74 -8.07 20.29 -17.22
CA LEU A 74 -8.82 20.80 -16.07
C LEU A 74 -10.33 20.61 -16.26
N LEU A 75 -10.86 20.90 -17.46
CA LEU A 75 -12.26 20.69 -17.81
C LEU A 75 -12.63 19.21 -17.74
N LEU A 76 -11.78 18.31 -18.26
CA LEU A 76 -11.98 16.87 -18.12
C LEU A 76 -11.98 16.43 -16.66
N PHE A 77 -11.13 17.03 -15.82
CA PHE A 77 -11.13 16.77 -14.38
C PHE A 77 -12.44 17.26 -13.73
N CYS A 78 -12.93 18.46 -14.06
CA CYS A 78 -14.24 18.94 -13.60
C CYS A 78 -15.39 18.03 -14.06
N ALA A 79 -15.33 17.54 -15.31
CA ALA A 79 -16.32 16.62 -15.87
C ALA A 79 -16.36 15.25 -15.16
N THR A 80 -15.32 14.86 -14.42
CA THR A 80 -15.38 13.66 -13.57
C THR A 80 -16.19 13.84 -12.28
N GLY A 81 -16.37 15.08 -11.83
CA GLY A 81 -17.08 15.40 -10.58
C GLY A 81 -18.55 15.76 -10.80
N GLU A 82 -18.80 16.88 -11.49
CA GLU A 82 -20.14 17.47 -11.62
C GLU A 82 -20.32 18.24 -12.94
N ALA A 83 -21.59 18.47 -13.33
CA ALA A 83 -22.00 19.27 -14.50
C ALA A 83 -21.48 18.82 -15.88
N TRP A 84 -20.96 17.60 -16.03
CA TRP A 84 -20.50 17.07 -17.32
C TRP A 84 -21.59 17.05 -18.39
N GLN A 85 -22.86 16.89 -17.98
CA GLN A 85 -24.01 16.95 -18.89
C GLN A 85 -24.16 18.35 -19.50
N GLU A 86 -23.97 19.40 -18.71
CA GLU A 86 -24.09 20.78 -19.19
C GLU A 86 -22.93 21.14 -20.13
N ILE A 87 -21.72 20.69 -19.79
CA ILE A 87 -20.53 20.84 -20.65
C ILE A 87 -20.74 20.09 -21.98
N MET A 88 -21.31 18.88 -21.94
CA MET A 88 -21.66 18.11 -23.14
C MET A 88 -22.69 18.85 -24.00
N LEU A 89 -23.75 19.41 -23.41
CA LEU A 89 -24.76 20.20 -24.12
C LEU A 89 -24.21 21.51 -24.67
N ALA A 90 -23.19 22.08 -24.01
CA ALA A 90 -22.46 23.24 -24.50
C ALA A 90 -21.53 22.91 -25.67
N ALA A 91 -21.18 21.64 -25.89
CA ALA A 91 -20.32 21.17 -27.00
C ALA A 91 -21.08 20.60 -28.21
N LEU A 92 -22.42 20.53 -28.15
CA LEU A 92 -23.28 20.15 -29.28
C LEU A 92 -23.20 21.16 -30.44
N PRO A 93 -23.57 20.79 -31.68
CA PRO A 93 -23.54 21.71 -32.81
C PRO A 93 -24.53 22.88 -32.61
N GLY A 94 -24.29 23.99 -33.31
CA GLY A 94 -25.13 25.20 -33.20
C GLY A 94 -24.56 26.26 -32.25
N LYS A 95 -23.27 26.19 -31.91
CA LYS A 95 -22.60 27.13 -31.00
C LYS A 95 -21.84 28.18 -31.77
N LEU A 96 -21.71 29.34 -31.13
CA LEU A 96 -20.92 30.44 -31.67
C LEU A 96 -19.46 30.00 -31.81
N CYS A 97 -18.88 30.21 -32.98
CA CYS A 97 -17.46 30.02 -33.23
C CYS A 97 -16.64 31.20 -32.68
N ASP A 98 -15.43 30.93 -32.21
CA ASP A 98 -14.48 31.97 -31.79
C ASP A 98 -14.19 32.92 -32.97
N PRO A 99 -14.24 34.26 -32.80
CA PRO A 99 -13.87 35.23 -33.83
C PRO A 99 -12.47 35.01 -34.44
N GLU A 100 -11.55 34.38 -33.71
CA GLU A 100 -10.21 34.04 -34.23
C GLU A 100 -10.18 32.75 -35.07
N SER A 101 -11.32 32.05 -35.21
CA SER A 101 -11.40 30.82 -35.98
C SER A 101 -11.79 31.06 -37.44
N ASP A 102 -11.27 30.23 -38.35
CA ASP A 102 -11.63 30.29 -39.76
C ASP A 102 -13.08 29.79 -39.98
N TYR A 103 -14.03 30.72 -40.10
CA TYR A 103 -15.41 30.45 -40.51
C TYR A 103 -15.82 31.36 -41.69
N GLU A 104 -16.71 30.87 -42.56
CA GLU A 104 -17.20 31.67 -43.68
C GLU A 104 -18.23 32.72 -43.21
N PRO A 105 -18.32 33.90 -43.86
CA PRO A 105 -19.30 34.92 -43.49
C PRO A 105 -20.74 34.37 -43.51
N GLY A 106 -21.40 34.34 -42.35
CA GLY A 106 -22.74 33.76 -42.17
C GLY A 106 -22.78 32.40 -41.48
N GLU A 107 -21.62 31.77 -41.21
CA GLU A 107 -21.51 30.46 -40.55
C GLU A 107 -21.09 30.54 -39.08
N GLU A 108 -21.42 31.65 -38.40
CA GLU A 108 -20.99 31.93 -37.02
C GLU A 108 -21.48 30.90 -35.98
N TYR A 109 -22.56 30.16 -36.26
CA TYR A 109 -23.17 29.17 -35.36
C TYR A 109 -22.90 27.72 -35.77
N THR A 110 -21.82 27.45 -36.50
CA THR A 110 -21.50 26.10 -36.99
C THR A 110 -20.59 25.30 -36.06
N CYS A 111 -20.09 25.90 -34.97
CA CYS A 111 -19.18 25.23 -34.05
C CYS A 111 -19.90 24.24 -33.12
N GLY A 112 -19.15 23.23 -32.68
CA GLY A 112 -19.66 22.09 -31.93
C GLY A 112 -19.92 20.88 -32.81
N SER A 113 -20.04 19.70 -32.19
CA SER A 113 -20.20 18.44 -32.93
C SER A 113 -21.08 17.45 -32.19
N ASN A 114 -21.88 16.69 -32.93
CA ASN A 114 -22.64 15.56 -32.37
C ASN A 114 -21.74 14.47 -31.78
N LEU A 115 -20.45 14.47 -32.13
CA LEU A 115 -19.44 13.62 -31.51
C LEU A 115 -19.26 13.90 -30.01
N ALA A 116 -19.71 15.05 -29.50
CA ALA A 116 -19.69 15.38 -28.07
C ALA A 116 -20.39 14.31 -27.22
N ILE A 117 -21.54 13.80 -27.66
CA ILE A 117 -22.31 12.81 -26.90
C ILE A 117 -21.47 11.53 -26.68
N VAL A 118 -20.90 10.99 -27.77
CA VAL A 118 -20.08 9.78 -27.70
C VAL A 118 -18.78 10.02 -26.93
N TYR A 119 -18.16 11.19 -27.13
CA TYR A 119 -16.94 11.59 -26.45
C TYR A 119 -17.13 11.63 -24.92
N PHE A 120 -18.12 12.37 -24.41
CA PHE A 120 -18.33 12.53 -22.97
C PHE A 120 -18.83 11.24 -22.31
N ILE A 121 -19.75 10.49 -22.95
CA ILE A 121 -20.25 9.21 -22.41
C ILE A 121 -19.12 8.16 -22.33
N SER A 122 -18.33 8.02 -23.40
CA SER A 122 -17.20 7.08 -23.40
C SER A 122 -16.14 7.45 -22.36
N PHE A 123 -15.82 8.75 -22.23
CA PHE A 123 -14.90 9.26 -21.21
C PHE A 123 -15.39 8.93 -19.80
N PHE A 124 -16.67 9.18 -19.51
CA PHE A 124 -17.25 8.93 -18.19
C PHE A 124 -17.22 7.45 -17.83
N MET A 125 -17.62 6.56 -18.74
CA MET A 125 -17.59 5.12 -18.54
C MET A 125 -16.16 4.59 -18.31
N LEU A 126 -15.20 5.05 -19.12
CA LEU A 126 -13.79 4.67 -18.96
C LEU A 126 -13.20 5.20 -17.65
N CYS A 127 -13.47 6.46 -17.30
CA CYS A 127 -12.98 7.04 -16.06
C CYS A 127 -13.53 6.32 -14.83
N ALA A 128 -14.84 6.03 -14.80
CA ALA A 128 -15.47 5.27 -13.74
C ALA A 128 -14.84 3.86 -13.60
N PHE A 129 -14.63 3.17 -14.72
CA PHE A 129 -13.96 1.86 -14.73
C PHE A 129 -12.55 1.93 -14.17
N LEU A 130 -11.76 2.95 -14.54
CA LEU A 130 -10.40 3.13 -14.03
C LEU A 130 -10.37 3.46 -12.54
N ILE A 131 -11.26 4.32 -12.05
CA ILE A 131 -11.34 4.68 -10.62
C ILE A 131 -11.67 3.43 -9.80
N ILE A 132 -12.63 2.62 -10.25
CA ILE A 132 -12.97 1.35 -9.58
C ILE A 132 -11.77 0.40 -9.58
N ASN A 133 -11.09 0.24 -10.71
CA ASN A 133 -9.90 -0.62 -10.79
C ASN A 133 -8.76 -0.13 -9.91
N LEU A 134 -8.57 1.19 -9.78
CA LEU A 134 -7.60 1.78 -8.87
C LEU A 134 -7.99 1.48 -7.41
N PHE A 135 -9.27 1.62 -7.06
CA PHE A 135 -9.74 1.30 -5.71
C PHE A 135 -9.57 -0.18 -5.37
N ILE A 136 -9.88 -1.08 -6.31
CA ILE A 136 -9.65 -2.53 -6.16
C ILE A 136 -8.16 -2.83 -5.98
N ALA A 137 -7.29 -2.22 -6.79
CA ALA A 137 -5.84 -2.43 -6.68
C ALA A 137 -5.30 -1.95 -5.32
N VAL A 138 -5.71 -0.75 -4.87
CA VAL A 138 -5.38 -0.25 -3.53
C VAL A 138 -5.87 -1.21 -2.45
N ILE A 139 -7.11 -1.71 -2.56
CA ILE A 139 -7.66 -2.64 -1.57
C ILE A 139 -6.88 -3.95 -1.56
N MET A 140 -6.55 -4.54 -2.71
CA MET A 140 -5.79 -5.79 -2.75
C MET A 140 -4.41 -5.65 -2.11
N ASP A 141 -3.69 -4.57 -2.38
CA ASP A 141 -2.39 -4.32 -1.75
C ASP A 141 -2.51 -4.07 -0.23
N ASN A 142 -3.64 -3.53 0.21
CA ASN A 142 -3.95 -3.33 1.63
C ASN A 142 -4.66 -4.53 2.28
N PHE A 143 -5.10 -5.52 1.51
CA PHE A 143 -5.91 -6.63 2.00
C PHE A 143 -5.09 -7.48 2.96
N ASP A 144 -3.82 -7.71 2.66
CA ASP A 144 -2.88 -8.41 3.55
C ASP A 144 -2.64 -7.68 4.89
N TYR A 145 -2.80 -6.35 4.92
CA TYR A 145 -2.74 -5.55 6.14
C TYR A 145 -4.07 -5.59 6.90
N LEU A 146 -5.19 -5.47 6.19
CA LEU A 146 -6.54 -5.40 6.75
C LEU A 146 -7.04 -6.76 7.27
N THR A 147 -6.68 -7.85 6.61
CA THR A 147 -7.04 -9.23 7.00
C THR A 147 -6.00 -9.93 7.84
N ARG A 148 -4.92 -9.22 8.20
CA ARG A 148 -3.94 -9.75 9.15
C ARG A 148 -4.63 -9.91 10.49
N ASP A 149 -5.04 -11.13 10.80
CA ASP A 149 -5.57 -11.52 12.09
C ASP A 149 -4.57 -11.11 13.18
N TRP A 150 -4.86 -9.98 13.84
CA TRP A 150 -4.10 -9.44 14.97
C TRP A 150 -4.04 -10.43 16.15
N SER A 151 -4.86 -11.48 16.10
CA SER A 151 -5.04 -12.49 17.14
C SER A 151 -3.92 -13.52 17.24
N ILE A 152 -3.07 -13.72 16.22
CA ILE A 152 -2.06 -14.81 16.23
C ILE A 152 -0.63 -14.29 16.46
N LEU A 153 -0.11 -13.41 15.60
CA LEU A 153 1.24 -12.81 15.78
C LEU A 153 1.45 -11.60 14.84
N GLY A 154 1.23 -10.38 15.33
CA GLY A 154 1.51 -9.15 14.59
C GLY A 154 2.96 -8.65 14.66
N PRO A 155 3.35 -7.69 13.78
CA PRO A 155 4.69 -7.10 13.79
C PRO A 155 5.00 -6.33 15.08
N HIS A 156 3.98 -5.81 15.76
CA HIS A 156 4.11 -5.13 17.04
C HIS A 156 4.70 -6.03 18.15
N HIS A 157 4.37 -7.33 18.18
CA HIS A 157 4.98 -8.27 19.13
C HIS A 157 6.47 -8.49 18.86
N LEU A 158 6.89 -8.46 17.58
CA LEU A 158 8.29 -8.58 17.18
C LEU A 158 9.08 -7.32 17.55
N ASP A 159 8.45 -6.15 17.45
CA ASP A 159 9.05 -4.88 17.87
C ASP A 159 9.19 -4.79 19.39
N GLU A 160 8.21 -5.29 20.15
CA GLU A 160 8.31 -5.42 21.61
C GLU A 160 9.45 -6.37 22.02
N PHE A 161 9.59 -7.53 21.35
CA PHE A 161 10.71 -8.45 21.59
C PHE A 161 12.06 -7.79 21.33
N LYS A 162 12.20 -7.08 20.20
CA LYS A 162 13.44 -6.33 19.87
C LYS A 162 13.78 -5.30 20.94
N ARG A 163 12.78 -4.52 21.41
CA ARG A 163 12.98 -3.52 22.46
C ARG A 163 13.45 -4.16 23.76
N LEU A 164 12.78 -5.20 24.23
CA LEU A 164 13.13 -5.87 25.49
C LEU A 164 14.48 -6.59 25.39
N TRP A 165 14.82 -7.17 24.23
CA TRP A 165 16.15 -7.74 24.02
C TRP A 165 17.26 -6.68 24.16
N SER A 166 17.05 -5.49 23.60
CA SER A 166 18.04 -4.40 23.66
C SER A 166 18.33 -3.89 25.08
N GLU A 167 17.42 -4.10 26.04
CA GLU A 167 17.65 -3.77 27.46
C GLU A 167 18.67 -4.71 28.12
N TYR A 168 18.71 -5.99 27.70
CA TYR A 168 19.61 -6.99 28.26
C TYR A 168 20.95 -7.04 27.55
N ASP A 169 20.97 -6.68 26.26
CA ASP A 169 22.18 -6.70 25.45
C ASP A 169 22.21 -5.54 24.44
N PRO A 170 22.88 -4.43 24.79
CA PRO A 170 22.97 -3.24 23.94
C PRO A 170 23.82 -3.41 22.67
N GLU A 171 24.75 -4.37 22.62
CA GLU A 171 25.73 -4.48 21.52
C GLU A 171 25.96 -5.90 20.98
N ALA A 172 25.69 -6.96 21.75
CA ALA A 172 26.26 -8.29 21.47
C ALA A 172 25.30 -9.36 20.93
N GLY A 173 24.05 -9.06 20.51
CA GLY A 173 23.09 -10.02 19.96
C GLY A 173 22.95 -11.40 20.66
N ARG A 174 23.41 -11.55 21.90
CA ARG A 174 23.62 -12.81 22.62
C ARG A 174 23.30 -12.62 24.10
N ILE A 175 22.52 -13.55 24.64
CA ILE A 175 22.08 -13.51 26.04
C ILE A 175 22.36 -14.86 26.68
N LYS A 176 22.61 -14.89 28.00
CA LYS A 176 22.72 -16.15 28.75
C LYS A 176 21.37 -16.84 28.83
N HIS A 177 21.34 -18.16 28.77
CA HIS A 177 20.07 -18.91 28.79
C HIS A 177 19.19 -18.60 30.03
N LEU A 178 19.79 -18.27 31.18
CA LEU A 178 19.08 -17.88 32.40
C LEU A 178 18.31 -16.56 32.24
N ASP A 179 18.95 -15.56 31.63
CA ASP A 179 18.38 -14.23 31.42
C ASP A 179 17.24 -14.27 30.39
N LEU A 180 17.33 -15.18 29.41
CA LEU A 180 16.26 -15.43 28.44
C LEU A 180 14.93 -15.81 29.13
N VAL A 181 14.98 -16.64 30.18
CA VAL A 181 13.76 -17.03 30.92
C VAL A 181 13.11 -15.82 31.58
N THR A 182 13.91 -14.86 32.05
CA THR A 182 13.41 -13.62 32.65
C THR A 182 12.84 -12.67 31.60
N LEU A 183 13.46 -12.59 30.42
CA LEU A 183 12.99 -11.80 29.28
C LEU A 183 11.64 -12.32 28.78
N LEU A 184 11.49 -13.63 28.57
CA LEU A 184 10.24 -14.23 28.06
C LEU A 184 9.06 -14.10 29.02
N ARG A 185 9.31 -13.88 30.31
CA ARG A 185 8.27 -13.56 31.30
C ARG A 185 7.79 -12.11 31.23
N ARG A 186 8.63 -11.20 30.74
CA ARG A 186 8.26 -9.79 30.54
C ARG A 186 7.39 -9.59 29.29
N ILE A 187 7.58 -10.44 28.28
CA ILE A 187 6.81 -10.41 27.03
C ILE A 187 5.42 -11.01 27.25
N GLN A 188 4.38 -10.32 26.77
CA GLN A 188 3.00 -10.80 26.84
C GLN A 188 2.73 -11.96 25.84
N PRO A 189 1.77 -12.85 26.12
CA PRO A 189 1.25 -13.78 25.11
C PRO A 189 0.74 -13.00 23.89
N PRO A 190 0.92 -13.49 22.64
CA PRO A 190 1.17 -14.87 22.24
C PRO A 190 2.65 -15.27 22.04
N LEU A 191 3.58 -14.31 22.01
CA LEU A 191 5.01 -14.57 21.77
C LEU A 191 5.78 -14.90 23.06
N GLY A 192 5.40 -14.28 24.18
CA GLY A 192 5.96 -14.53 25.51
C GLY A 192 5.05 -15.35 26.40
N PHE A 193 5.44 -15.49 27.67
CA PHE A 193 4.69 -16.25 28.66
C PHE A 193 3.79 -15.39 29.55
N GLY A 194 3.99 -14.07 29.56
CA GLY A 194 3.32 -13.14 30.45
C GLY A 194 3.67 -13.32 31.93
N LYS A 195 3.19 -12.37 32.74
CA LYS A 195 3.44 -12.34 34.20
C LYS A 195 2.78 -13.49 34.97
N LEU A 196 1.77 -14.13 34.38
CA LEU A 196 0.96 -15.19 34.99
C LEU A 196 1.52 -16.61 34.76
N CYS A 197 2.67 -16.81 34.08
CA CYS A 197 3.22 -18.15 33.84
C CYS A 197 3.59 -18.86 35.15
N PRO A 198 2.96 -20.02 35.47
CA PRO A 198 3.26 -20.77 36.68
C PRO A 198 4.71 -21.29 36.72
N HIS A 199 5.17 -21.46 37.95
CA HIS A 199 6.55 -21.66 38.37
C HIS A 199 7.35 -22.62 37.47
N ARG A 200 8.47 -22.11 36.91
CA ARG A 200 9.62 -22.78 36.25
C ARG A 200 9.35 -23.94 35.27
N VAL A 201 8.50 -24.92 35.56
CA VAL A 201 8.30 -26.15 34.80
C VAL A 201 7.58 -25.92 33.47
N ALA A 202 6.43 -25.23 33.42
CA ALA A 202 5.74 -25.02 32.15
C ALA A 202 6.54 -24.12 31.19
N CYS A 203 7.11 -23.03 31.73
CA CYS A 203 8.00 -22.14 30.99
C CYS A 203 9.29 -22.88 30.54
N ARG A 204 9.93 -23.70 31.41
CA ARG A 204 11.12 -24.50 31.06
C ARG A 204 10.80 -25.64 30.09
N GLN A 205 9.68 -26.33 30.26
CA GLN A 205 9.25 -27.43 29.39
C GLN A 205 8.91 -26.90 28.01
N ARG A 206 8.28 -25.73 27.90
CA ARG A 206 8.05 -25.05 26.62
C ARG A 206 9.36 -24.54 25.99
N LEU A 207 10.31 -24.06 26.80
CA LEU A 207 11.68 -23.74 26.33
C LEU A 207 12.47 -24.96 25.86
N VAL A 208 12.31 -26.11 26.52
CA VAL A 208 12.94 -27.37 26.12
C VAL A 208 12.28 -27.91 24.85
N ALA A 209 10.96 -27.81 24.73
CA ALA A 209 10.22 -28.17 23.52
C ALA A 209 10.54 -27.26 22.32
N MET A 210 11.07 -26.04 22.57
CA MET A 210 11.52 -25.11 21.52
C MET A 210 12.82 -25.55 20.83
N ASN A 211 13.49 -26.60 21.31
CA ASN A 211 14.74 -27.17 20.76
C ASN A 211 15.77 -26.09 20.34
N MET A 212 16.01 -25.12 21.22
CA MET A 212 16.89 -24.00 20.91
C MET A 212 18.35 -24.44 20.94
N PRO A 213 19.16 -24.14 19.91
CA PRO A 213 20.56 -24.52 19.89
C PRO A 213 21.33 -23.76 20.98
N LEU A 214 21.95 -24.52 21.89
CA LEU A 214 22.82 -24.01 22.94
C LEU A 214 24.26 -24.13 22.45
N ARG A 215 25.01 -23.01 22.42
CA ARG A 215 26.46 -23.06 22.23
C ARG A 215 27.14 -23.53 23.52
N GLY A 216 28.37 -24.06 23.41
CA GLY A 216 29.15 -24.63 24.53
C GLY A 216 29.33 -23.69 25.74
N ASP A 217 29.20 -22.37 25.54
CA ASP A 217 29.33 -21.35 26.60
C ASP A 217 28.00 -21.04 27.32
N GLY A 218 26.90 -21.75 27.02
CA GLY A 218 25.58 -21.54 27.63
C GLY A 218 24.85 -20.25 27.16
N MET A 219 25.34 -19.64 26.08
CA MET A 219 24.75 -18.46 25.45
C MET A 219 23.83 -18.83 24.28
N VAL A 220 22.80 -18.00 24.07
CA VAL A 220 21.85 -18.10 22.96
C VAL A 220 21.90 -16.85 22.10
N THR A 221 21.68 -17.00 20.79
CA THR A 221 21.71 -15.90 19.82
C THR A 221 20.32 -15.37 19.52
N PHE A 222 20.19 -14.06 19.28
CA PHE A 222 18.93 -13.38 18.96
C PHE A 222 18.12 -14.09 17.84
N ASN A 223 18.77 -14.40 16.72
CA ASN A 223 18.09 -14.96 15.54
C ASN A 223 17.52 -16.36 15.81
N ALA A 224 18.32 -17.25 16.43
CA ALA A 224 17.87 -18.59 16.80
C ALA A 224 16.73 -18.54 17.82
N THR A 225 16.84 -17.66 18.83
CA THR A 225 15.80 -17.51 19.85
C THR A 225 14.49 -16.99 19.26
N LEU A 226 14.55 -15.93 18.45
CA LEU A 226 13.38 -15.34 17.81
C LEU A 226 12.69 -16.35 16.89
N PHE A 227 13.46 -17.07 16.07
CA PHE A 227 12.91 -18.07 15.18
C PHE A 227 12.23 -19.22 15.94
N ALA A 228 12.86 -19.74 17.00
CA ALA A 228 12.27 -20.79 17.82
C ALA A 228 10.94 -20.36 18.46
N LEU A 229 10.88 -19.13 18.98
CA LEU A 229 9.65 -18.57 19.57
C LEU A 229 8.52 -18.45 18.53
N VAL A 230 8.83 -17.94 17.34
CA VAL A 230 7.86 -17.81 16.25
C VAL A 230 7.41 -19.18 15.74
N ARG A 231 8.35 -20.13 15.57
CA ARG A 231 8.06 -21.52 15.15
C ARG A 231 7.08 -22.18 16.12
N THR A 232 7.30 -22.04 17.42
CA THR A 232 6.43 -22.61 18.44
C THR A 232 5.10 -21.89 18.58
N ALA A 233 5.07 -20.55 18.46
CA ALA A 233 3.82 -19.79 18.50
C ALA A 233 2.90 -20.14 17.32
N LEU A 234 3.47 -20.36 16.13
CA LEU A 234 2.74 -20.69 14.90
C LEU A 234 2.59 -22.21 14.67
N LYS A 235 3.10 -23.05 15.58
CA LYS A 235 3.13 -24.53 15.45
C LYS A 235 3.67 -25.00 14.09
N ILE A 236 4.72 -24.35 13.58
CA ILE A 236 5.30 -24.70 12.29
C ILE A 236 6.13 -25.97 12.47
N ARG A 237 5.60 -27.11 11.98
CA ARG A 237 6.34 -28.35 11.73
C ARG A 237 7.19 -28.78 12.92
N THR A 238 6.50 -29.17 13.99
CA THR A 238 7.12 -29.45 15.29
C THR A 238 7.46 -30.92 15.49
N ASP A 239 6.99 -31.85 14.64
CA ASP A 239 7.18 -33.29 14.84
C ASP A 239 7.06 -34.10 13.53
N PRO A 240 8.04 -34.97 13.20
CA PRO A 240 9.34 -35.18 13.83
C PRO A 240 10.40 -34.13 13.39
N PRO A 241 11.26 -33.63 14.30
CA PRO A 241 12.09 -32.45 14.09
C PRO A 241 13.14 -32.58 12.98
N GLU A 242 13.68 -33.78 12.73
CA GLU A 242 14.74 -33.99 11.74
C GLU A 242 14.23 -33.86 10.29
N VAL A 243 13.12 -34.53 9.98
CA VAL A 243 12.46 -34.48 8.66
C VAL A 243 11.93 -33.08 8.38
N ASP A 244 11.30 -32.48 9.39
CA ASP A 244 10.75 -31.14 9.30
C ASP A 244 11.83 -30.06 9.13
N ASN A 245 13.01 -30.21 9.76
CA ASN A 245 14.11 -29.27 9.62
C ASN A 245 14.70 -29.27 8.20
N GLU A 246 14.89 -30.43 7.58
CA GLU A 246 15.40 -30.52 6.21
C GLU A 246 14.44 -29.90 5.19
N GLU A 247 13.14 -30.21 5.30
CA GLU A 247 12.16 -29.61 4.40
C GLU A 247 12.02 -28.10 4.63
N LEU A 248 12.01 -27.63 5.87
CA LEU A 248 11.95 -26.21 6.19
C LEU A 248 13.18 -25.48 5.64
N ARG A 249 14.35 -26.12 5.68
CA ARG A 249 15.59 -25.60 5.11
C ARG A 249 15.50 -25.43 3.60
N LEU A 250 14.85 -26.36 2.90
CA LEU A 250 14.60 -26.24 1.45
C LEU A 250 13.64 -25.08 1.13
N ILE A 251 12.55 -24.96 1.89
CA ILE A 251 11.57 -23.87 1.73
C ILE A 251 12.23 -22.50 2.00
N ILE A 252 12.99 -22.39 3.09
CA ILE A 252 13.69 -21.14 3.44
C ILE A 252 14.73 -20.78 2.37
N LYS A 253 15.48 -21.75 1.83
CA LYS A 253 16.41 -21.47 0.71
C LYS A 253 15.68 -20.99 -0.55
N LYS A 254 14.46 -21.48 -0.80
CA LYS A 254 13.63 -21.07 -1.95
C LYS A 254 13.10 -19.64 -1.78
N ILE A 255 12.69 -19.26 -0.58
CA ILE A 255 12.13 -17.93 -0.26
C ILE A 255 13.25 -16.90 -0.05
N TRP A 256 14.32 -17.24 0.66
CA TRP A 256 15.43 -16.35 1.00
C TRP A 256 16.73 -16.72 0.27
N LYS A 257 16.81 -16.32 -1.00
CA LYS A 257 17.90 -16.65 -1.94
C LYS A 257 19.31 -16.22 -1.47
N HIS A 258 19.44 -15.24 -0.58
CA HIS A 258 20.73 -14.68 -0.11
C HIS A 258 21.04 -14.99 1.36
N THR A 259 20.40 -16.00 1.95
CA THR A 259 20.67 -16.37 3.35
C THR A 259 22.08 -16.94 3.50
N LYS A 260 22.86 -16.40 4.44
CA LYS A 260 24.18 -16.95 4.78
C LYS A 260 24.00 -18.39 5.30
N PRO A 261 24.73 -19.39 4.77
CA PRO A 261 24.57 -20.78 5.19
C PRO A 261 24.78 -20.95 6.71
N LYS A 262 25.74 -20.22 7.28
CA LYS A 262 26.00 -20.19 8.74
C LYS A 262 24.80 -19.77 9.58
N LEU A 263 23.96 -18.86 9.08
CA LEU A 263 22.74 -18.42 9.78
C LEU A 263 21.65 -19.50 9.69
N LEU A 264 21.58 -20.20 8.57
CA LEU A 264 20.65 -21.30 8.38
C LEU A 264 20.98 -22.49 9.29
N ASP A 265 22.27 -22.81 9.45
CA ASP A 265 22.77 -23.82 10.39
C ASP A 265 22.54 -23.43 11.86
N GLU A 266 22.55 -22.12 12.17
CA GLU A 266 22.32 -21.61 13.53
C GLU A 266 20.84 -21.59 13.90
N ILE A 267 19.93 -21.49 12.92
CA ILE A 267 18.48 -21.44 13.13
C ILE A 267 17.84 -22.83 13.03
N LEU A 268 18.37 -23.67 12.13
CA LEU A 268 17.93 -25.04 11.86
C LEU A 268 19.13 -25.98 11.92
N PRO A 269 19.47 -26.49 13.12
CA PRO A 269 20.47 -27.54 13.26
C PRO A 269 19.99 -28.87 12.66
#